data_AF-A0A6J4K017-F1
#
_entry.id   AF-A0A6J4K017-F1
#
_cell.length_a   1.000
_cell.length_b   1.000
_cell.length_c   1.000
_cell.angle_alpha   90.00
_cell.angle_beta   90.00
_cell.angle_gamma   90.00
#
_symmetry.space_group_name_H-M   'P 1'
#
loop_
_entity.id
_entity.type
_entity.pdbx_description
1 polymer ?
#
loop_
_entity_poly.entity_id
_entity_poly.type
_entity_poly.pdbx_seq_one_letter_code
_entity_poly.pdbx_strand_id
1 'polypeptide(L)'
;MGELSGVAAFKQIVAMFQQSTTILLDEAPQAILTVGVEVLLVDQTSFGGSTVADFLNLPFINVCCALMLNTEGCNMARFLICTISVTGHVSPALPIARKLVDHGHQVYWYTESEFQAKVESIGAHFIPAVDISPE
;
A
#
# COMPACT_ATOMS: atom_id res chain seq x y z
N MET A 1 15.03 19.91 -15.20
CA MET A 1 15.62 18.60 -15.55
C MET A 1 15.78 18.37 -17.07
N GLY A 2 15.67 19.39 -17.94
CA GLY A 2 15.64 19.19 -19.41
C GLY A 2 16.90 19.58 -20.19
N GLU A 3 17.98 20.02 -19.55
CA GLU A 3 19.14 20.58 -20.27
C GLU A 3 20.21 19.54 -20.66
N LEU A 4 20.19 18.36 -20.05
CA LEU A 4 21.17 17.31 -20.30
C LEU A 4 20.56 16.24 -21.20
N SER A 5 21.32 15.80 -22.21
CA SER A 5 20.90 14.73 -23.14
C SER A 5 22.00 13.69 -23.35
N GLY A 6 21.62 12.50 -23.81
CA GLY A 6 22.54 11.40 -24.09
C GLY A 6 23.32 10.92 -22.87
N VAL A 7 24.62 10.69 -23.04
CA VAL A 7 25.51 10.10 -22.00
C VAL A 7 25.61 10.99 -20.76
N ALA A 8 25.53 12.31 -20.91
CA ALA A 8 25.61 13.23 -19.77
C ALA A 8 24.39 13.09 -18.85
N ALA A 9 23.18 13.02 -19.42
CA ALA A 9 21.96 12.75 -18.69
C ALA A 9 22.01 11.38 -17.99
N PHE A 10 22.50 10.36 -18.69
CA PHE A 10 22.66 9.03 -18.11
C PHE A 10 23.60 9.02 -16.89
N LYS A 11 24.77 9.67 -17.00
CA LYS A 11 25.72 9.79 -15.87
C LYS A 11 25.09 10.51 -14.67
N GLN A 12 24.28 11.53 -14.91
CA GLN A 12 23.57 12.23 -13.84
C GLN A 12 22.57 11.30 -13.14
N ILE A 13 21.80 10.52 -13.90
CA ILE A 13 20.86 9.54 -13.33
C ILE A 13 21.61 8.53 -12.46
N VAL A 14 22.72 7.97 -12.95
CA VAL A 14 23.56 7.04 -12.17
C VAL A 14 24.05 7.69 -10.88
N ALA A 15 24.56 8.93 -10.96
CA ALA A 15 25.02 9.67 -9.78
C ALA A 15 23.89 9.91 -8.77
N MET A 16 22.67 10.22 -9.25
CA MET A 16 21.49 10.37 -8.40
C MET A 16 21.19 9.06 -7.65
N PHE A 17 21.16 7.92 -8.34
CA PHE A 17 20.93 6.62 -7.68
C PHE A 17 22.01 6.26 -6.68
N GLN A 18 23.29 6.54 -6.99
CA GLN A 18 24.40 6.32 -6.05
C GLN A 18 24.22 7.15 -4.78
N GLN A 19 23.95 8.45 -4.92
CA GLN A 19 23.74 9.34 -3.79
C GLN A 19 22.53 8.93 -2.95
N SER A 20 21.39 8.62 -3.60
CA SER A 20 20.19 8.13 -2.91
C SER A 20 20.48 6.84 -2.14
N THR A 21 21.27 5.93 -2.70
CA THR A 21 21.64 4.67 -2.04
C THR A 21 22.47 4.91 -0.78
N THR A 22 23.47 5.80 -0.84
CA THR A 22 24.28 6.17 0.33
C THR A 22 23.43 6.78 1.44
N ILE A 23 22.57 7.75 1.09
CA ILE A 23 21.68 8.39 2.08
C ILE A 23 20.78 7.33 2.72
N LEU A 24 20.18 6.45 1.93
CA LEU A 24 19.17 5.52 2.41
C LEU A 24 19.76 4.36 3.21
N LEU A 25 20.88 3.78 2.75
CA LEU A 25 21.43 2.56 3.34
C LEU A 25 22.52 2.83 4.38
N ASP A 26 23.29 3.92 4.25
CA ASP A 26 24.39 4.23 5.18
C ASP A 26 23.95 5.25 6.25
N GLU A 27 23.26 6.32 5.86
CA GLU A 27 22.95 7.44 6.77
C GLU A 27 21.61 7.28 7.50
N ALA A 28 20.55 6.89 6.78
CA ALA A 28 19.19 6.86 7.31
C ALA A 28 19.02 5.94 8.53
N PRO A 29 19.62 4.73 8.61
CA PRO A 29 19.40 3.85 9.76
C PRO A 29 19.83 4.49 11.08
N GLN A 30 21.00 5.14 11.11
CA GLN A 30 21.49 5.82 12.30
C GLN A 30 20.65 7.06 12.63
N ALA A 31 20.21 7.81 11.62
CA ALA A 31 19.34 8.97 11.82
C ALA A 31 17.99 8.56 12.44
N ILE A 32 17.38 7.48 11.93
CA ILE A 32 16.13 6.91 12.44
C ILE A 32 16.25 6.53 13.92
N LEU A 33 17.30 5.78 14.27
CA LEU A 33 17.55 5.34 15.65
C LEU A 33 17.81 6.52 16.60
N THR A 34 18.53 7.54 16.13
CA THR A 34 18.91 8.71 16.95
C THR A 34 17.68 9.55 17.32
N VAL A 35 16.74 9.70 16.40
CA VAL A 35 15.51 10.48 16.62
C VAL A 35 14.43 9.63 17.29
N GLY A 36 14.54 8.30 17.25
CA GLY A 36 13.57 7.39 17.85
C GLY A 36 12.29 7.25 17.02
N VAL A 37 12.41 7.18 15.69
CA VAL A 37 11.26 6.97 14.80
C VAL A 37 10.74 5.54 14.94
N GLU A 38 9.43 5.38 15.10
CA GLU A 38 8.77 4.10 15.40
C GLU A 38 8.08 3.43 14.20
N VAL A 39 7.86 4.16 13.10
CA VAL A 39 7.22 3.66 11.88
C VAL A 39 7.72 4.43 10.65
N LEU A 40 7.91 3.74 9.53
CA LEU A 40 8.36 4.36 8.28
C LEU A 40 7.24 4.43 7.22
N LEU A 41 7.15 5.56 6.53
CA LEU A 41 6.42 5.66 5.27
C LEU A 41 7.46 5.59 4.14
N VAL A 42 7.40 4.53 3.34
CA VAL A 42 8.38 4.24 2.30
C VAL A 42 7.77 4.53 0.94
N ASP A 43 8.38 5.41 0.15
CA ASP A 43 8.04 5.56 -1.27
C ASP A 43 8.59 4.36 -2.05
N GLN A 44 7.75 3.64 -2.81
CA GLN A 44 8.18 2.47 -3.59
C GLN A 44 9.31 2.80 -4.59
N THR A 45 9.37 4.04 -5.07
CA THR A 45 10.43 4.48 -5.99
C THR A 45 11.76 4.77 -5.28
N SER A 46 11.76 4.82 -3.94
CA SER A 46 12.96 4.91 -3.10
C SER A 46 13.47 3.50 -2.78
N PHE A 47 14.11 2.89 -3.78
CA PHE A 47 14.68 1.54 -3.70
C PHE A 47 15.56 1.36 -2.45
N GLY A 48 15.09 0.55 -1.50
CA GLY A 48 15.79 0.22 -0.25
C GLY A 48 15.13 0.73 1.03
N GLY A 49 14.04 1.52 0.96
CA GLY A 49 13.39 2.05 2.16
C GLY A 49 12.74 0.97 3.02
N SER A 50 12.15 -0.05 2.37
CA SER A 50 11.64 -1.26 3.06
C SER A 50 12.78 -2.08 3.67
N THR A 51 13.91 -2.22 2.97
CA THR A 51 15.10 -2.89 3.51
C THR A 51 15.61 -2.24 4.79
N VAL A 52 15.60 -0.90 4.87
CA VAL A 52 15.96 -0.17 6.10
C VAL A 52 14.96 -0.44 7.21
N ALA A 53 13.65 -0.42 6.90
CA ALA A 53 12.61 -0.76 7.88
C ALA A 53 12.80 -2.17 8.45
N ASP A 54 13.00 -3.16 7.57
CA ASP A 54 13.23 -4.56 7.93
C ASP A 54 14.51 -4.71 8.77
N PHE A 55 15.61 -4.08 8.35
CA PHE A 55 16.89 -4.11 9.08
C PHE A 55 16.76 -3.58 10.51
N LEU A 56 15.97 -2.52 10.70
CA LEU A 56 15.74 -1.90 12.01
C LEU A 56 14.61 -2.58 12.81
N ASN A 57 13.92 -3.57 12.23
CA ASN A 57 12.70 -4.17 12.78
C ASN A 57 11.59 -3.14 13.08
N LEU A 58 11.43 -2.16 12.20
CA LEU A 58 10.37 -1.15 12.30
C LEU A 58 9.18 -1.50 11.38
N PRO A 59 7.94 -1.28 11.83
CA PRO A 59 6.79 -1.34 10.93
C PRO A 59 6.92 -0.28 9.83
N PHE A 60 6.43 -0.59 8.63
CA PHE A 60 6.39 0.37 7.54
C PHE A 60 5.15 0.25 6.67
N ILE A 61 4.83 1.33 5.96
CA ILE A 61 3.79 1.38 4.94
C ILE A 61 4.47 1.77 3.63
N ASN A 62 4.30 0.94 2.60
CA ASN A 62 4.77 1.26 1.25
C ASN A 62 3.72 2.13 0.54
N VAL A 63 4.15 3.26 0.01
CA VAL A 63 3.35 4.23 -0.74
C VAL A 63 3.88 4.29 -2.15
N CYS A 64 3.08 3.86 -3.12
CA CYS A 64 3.42 4.00 -4.53
C CYS A 64 2.69 5.19 -5.14
N CYS A 65 3.42 6.29 -5.36
CA CYS A 65 2.91 7.46 -6.09
C CYS A 65 3.01 7.26 -7.62
N ALA A 66 3.88 6.37 -8.08
CA ALA A 66 4.11 6.07 -9.49
C ALA A 66 3.56 4.69 -9.85
N LEU A 67 2.22 4.52 -9.81
CA LEU A 67 1.53 3.23 -10.02
C LEU A 67 1.99 2.43 -11.25
N MET A 68 2.43 3.09 -12.33
CA MET A 68 2.96 2.43 -13.53
C MET A 68 4.29 1.69 -13.31
N LEU A 69 5.02 2.03 -12.24
CA LEU A 69 6.27 1.40 -11.82
C LEU A 69 6.06 0.36 -10.72
N ASN A 70 4.83 0.17 -10.23
CA ASN A 70 4.54 -0.85 -9.23
C ASN A 70 4.71 -2.24 -9.87
N THR A 71 5.83 -2.87 -9.56
CA THR A 71 6.20 -4.21 -10.05
C THR A 71 6.11 -5.27 -8.97
N GLU A 72 5.80 -4.87 -7.73
CA GLU A 72 5.57 -5.80 -6.65
C GLU A 72 4.23 -6.50 -6.87
N GLY A 73 4.30 -7.80 -7.14
CA GLY A 73 3.15 -8.66 -6.98
C GLY A 73 2.73 -8.62 -5.51
N CYS A 74 1.50 -8.20 -5.25
CA CYS A 74 0.88 -8.36 -3.96
C CYS A 74 0.69 -9.88 -3.73
N ASN A 75 1.39 -10.46 -2.74
CA ASN A 75 1.00 -11.77 -2.21
C ASN A 75 -0.47 -11.72 -1.75
N MET A 76 -1.15 -12.86 -1.71
CA MET A 76 -2.51 -12.99 -1.16
C MET A 76 -2.72 -12.11 0.08
N ALA A 77 -3.44 -11.00 -0.08
CA ALA A 77 -3.70 -10.02 0.97
C ALA A 77 -5.14 -10.14 1.49
N ARG A 78 -5.35 -9.65 2.72
CA ARG A 78 -6.67 -9.57 3.35
C ARG A 78 -7.13 -8.11 3.39
N PHE A 79 -8.21 -7.80 2.69
CA PHE A 79 -8.82 -6.46 2.66
C PHE A 79 -10.07 -6.44 3.52
N LEU A 80 -10.28 -5.37 4.28
CA LEU A 80 -11.56 -5.06 4.92
C LEU A 80 -12.18 -3.85 4.22
N ILE A 81 -13.39 -4.03 3.69
CA ILE A 81 -14.20 -2.93 3.16
C ILE A 81 -15.24 -2.56 4.21
N CYS A 82 -15.22 -1.30 4.61
CA CYS A 82 -16.23 -0.69 5.46
C CYS A 82 -16.92 0.42 4.67
N THR A 83 -18.21 0.25 4.41
CA THR A 83 -19.05 1.26 3.75
C THR A 83 -20.26 1.54 4.61
N ILE A 84 -20.80 2.74 4.52
CA ILE A 84 -22.16 3.01 5.01
C ILE A 84 -23.10 2.01 4.29
N SER A 85 -23.95 1.30 5.05
CA SER A 85 -24.87 0.26 4.56
C SER A 85 -26.04 0.86 3.77
N VAL A 86 -25.74 1.61 2.71
CA VAL A 86 -26.71 2.20 1.81
C VAL A 86 -26.34 1.79 0.39
N THR A 87 -27.32 1.44 -0.42
CA THR A 87 -27.11 0.93 -1.79
C THR A 87 -26.19 1.84 -2.62
N GLY A 88 -26.27 3.16 -2.43
CA GLY A 88 -25.41 4.16 -3.10
C GLY A 88 -23.93 4.10 -2.72
N HIS A 89 -23.57 3.53 -1.57
CA HIS A 89 -22.19 3.33 -1.13
C HIS A 89 -21.69 1.90 -1.38
N VAL A 90 -22.57 0.91 -1.31
CA VAL A 90 -22.21 -0.50 -1.57
C VAL A 90 -21.99 -0.76 -3.05
N SER A 91 -22.91 -0.32 -3.91
CA SER A 91 -22.89 -0.66 -5.34
C SER A 91 -21.61 -0.22 -6.07
N PRO A 92 -21.06 1.00 -5.82
CA PRO A 92 -19.82 1.42 -6.47
C PRO A 92 -18.58 0.64 -6.05
N ALA A 93 -18.57 0.07 -4.84
CA ALA A 93 -17.43 -0.69 -4.31
C ALA A 93 -17.43 -2.16 -4.76
N LEU A 94 -18.58 -2.71 -5.17
CA LEU A 94 -18.70 -4.10 -5.65
C LEU A 94 -17.72 -4.47 -6.78
N PRO A 95 -17.56 -3.69 -7.88
CA PRO A 95 -16.63 -4.05 -8.95
C PRO A 95 -15.16 -4.01 -8.50
N ILE A 96 -14.81 -3.14 -7.55
CA ILE A 96 -13.46 -3.06 -6.99
C ILE A 96 -13.20 -4.31 -6.15
N ALA A 97 -14.11 -4.64 -5.25
CA ALA A 97 -14.04 -5.83 -4.40
C ALA A 97 -13.98 -7.12 -5.24
N ARG A 98 -14.81 -7.22 -6.30
CA ARG A 98 -14.75 -8.33 -7.26
C ARG A 98 -13.36 -8.44 -7.87
N LYS A 99 -12.77 -7.32 -8.32
CA LYS A 99 -11.46 -7.34 -8.94
C LYS A 99 -10.38 -7.82 -7.96
N LEU A 100 -10.44 -7.40 -6.70
CA LEU A 100 -9.54 -7.90 -5.66
C LEU A 100 -9.68 -9.41 -5.46
N VAL A 101 -10.92 -9.93 -5.40
CA VAL A 101 -11.19 -11.38 -5.32
C VAL A 101 -10.65 -12.13 -6.54
N ASP A 102 -10.92 -11.63 -7.75
CA ASP A 102 -10.47 -12.26 -9.01
C ASP A 102 -8.93 -12.30 -9.14
N HIS A 103 -8.23 -11.39 -8.47
CA HIS A 103 -6.77 -11.36 -8.38
C HIS A 103 -6.21 -12.25 -7.26
N GLY A 104 -7.06 -13.03 -6.59
CA GLY A 104 -6.65 -13.90 -5.49
C GLY A 104 -6.31 -13.08 -4.25
N HIS A 105 -7.22 -12.21 -3.81
CA HIS A 105 -7.18 -11.61 -2.48
C HIS A 105 -8.38 -12.06 -1.66
N GLN A 106 -8.23 -12.11 -0.34
CA GLN A 106 -9.35 -12.33 0.57
C GLN A 106 -9.97 -10.99 0.89
N VAL A 107 -11.23 -10.79 0.50
CA VAL A 107 -11.96 -9.55 0.75
C VAL A 107 -13.03 -9.84 1.78
N TYR A 108 -12.99 -9.10 2.89
CA TYR A 108 -14.02 -9.09 3.92
C TYR A 108 -14.80 -7.79 3.82
N TRP A 109 -16.12 -7.85 3.98
CA TRP A 109 -16.97 -6.66 3.91
C TRP A 109 -17.85 -6.58 5.15
N TYR A 110 -17.61 -5.54 5.94
CA TYR A 110 -18.42 -5.18 7.09
C TYR A 110 -19.62 -4.35 6.66
N THR A 111 -20.82 -4.92 6.72
CA THR A 111 -22.08 -4.25 6.33
C THR A 111 -23.30 -4.94 6.95
N GLU A 112 -24.48 -4.38 6.74
CA GLU A 112 -25.74 -4.95 7.22
C GLU A 112 -26.17 -6.18 6.40
N SER A 113 -26.98 -7.05 7.03
CA SER A 113 -27.42 -8.32 6.46
C SER A 113 -28.20 -8.19 5.15
N GLU A 114 -28.83 -7.03 4.89
CA GLU A 114 -29.45 -6.71 3.60
C GLU A 114 -28.47 -6.89 2.42
N PHE A 115 -27.19 -6.59 2.60
CA PHE A 115 -26.19 -6.64 1.55
C PHE A 115 -25.42 -7.97 1.48
N GLN A 116 -25.66 -8.90 2.41
CA GLN A 116 -24.93 -10.17 2.49
C GLN A 116 -24.89 -10.90 1.15
N ALA A 117 -26.05 -11.10 0.53
CA ALA A 117 -26.13 -11.81 -0.76
C ALA A 117 -25.33 -11.12 -1.87
N LYS A 118 -25.29 -9.77 -1.90
CA LYS A 118 -24.51 -9.01 -2.88
C LYS A 118 -23.00 -9.17 -2.63
N VAL A 119 -22.57 -9.10 -1.37
CA VAL A 119 -21.17 -9.30 -0.98
C VAL A 119 -20.70 -10.72 -1.33
N GLU A 120 -21.46 -11.75 -0.96
CA GLU A 120 -21.09 -13.14 -1.21
C GLU A 120 -21.13 -13.47 -2.71
N SER A 121 -22.04 -12.85 -3.48
CA SER A 121 -22.11 -13.04 -4.94
C SER A 121 -20.81 -12.67 -5.65
N ILE A 122 -20.01 -11.76 -5.06
CA ILE A 122 -18.72 -11.33 -5.60
C ILE A 122 -17.52 -12.14 -5.10
N GLY A 123 -17.76 -13.17 -4.28
CA GLY A 123 -16.72 -13.99 -3.66
C GLY A 123 -16.03 -13.33 -2.47
N ALA A 124 -16.57 -12.21 -1.98
CA ALA A 124 -16.13 -11.59 -0.73
C ALA A 124 -16.83 -12.25 0.48
N HIS A 125 -16.19 -12.19 1.63
CA HIS A 125 -16.71 -12.68 2.90
C HIS A 125 -17.56 -11.60 3.58
N PHE A 126 -18.82 -11.90 3.85
CA PHE A 126 -19.68 -11.02 4.64
C PHE A 126 -19.27 -11.06 6.12
N ILE A 127 -19.13 -9.88 6.72
CA ILE A 127 -19.02 -9.69 8.16
C ILE A 127 -20.25 -8.88 8.62
N PRO A 128 -21.07 -9.41 9.53
CA PRO A 128 -22.23 -8.68 10.01
C PRO A 128 -21.79 -7.44 10.78
N ALA A 129 -22.39 -6.30 10.43
CA ALA A 129 -22.25 -5.11 11.25
C ALA A 129 -22.80 -5.37 12.65
N VAL A 130 -21.93 -5.33 13.66
CA VAL A 130 -22.33 -5.37 15.06
C VAL A 130 -22.68 -3.94 15.43
N ASP A 131 -23.79 -3.73 16.13
CA ASP A 131 -24.06 -2.41 16.69
C ASP A 131 -22.92 -2.03 17.64
N ILE A 132 -22.08 -1.09 17.19
CA ILE A 132 -20.96 -0.52 17.95
C ILE A 132 -21.35 0.82 18.55
N SER A 133 -22.66 1.10 18.70
CA SER A 133 -23.09 2.20 19.55
C SER A 133 -22.47 2.01 20.94
N PRO A 134 -21.69 3.00 21.43
CA PRO A 134 -21.26 2.95 22.82
C PRO A 134 -22.51 2.98 23.70
N GLU A 135 -22.55 2.12 24.72
CA GLU A 135 -23.57 2.16 25.78
C GLU A 135 -23.73 3.56 26.38
#